data_AF-A0A1Y5HXH1-F1
#
_entry.id   AF-A0A1Y5HXH1-F1
#
_cell.length_a   1.000
_cell.length_b   1.000
_cell.length_c   1.000
_cell.angle_alpha   90.00
_cell.angle_beta   90.00
_cell.angle_gamma   90.00
#
_symmetry.space_group_name_H-M   'P 1'
#
loop_
_entity.id
_entity.type
_entity.pdbx_description
1 polymer ?
#
loop_
_entity_poly.entity_id
_entity_poly.type
_entity_poly.pdbx_seq_one_letter_code
_entity_poly.pdbx_strand_id
1 'polypeptide(L)'
;MIRESISTQLFRLVFFCYCLVAITVTAIHVIEEYRQTKNSILQELHSYQVIFGPVLGKSIWHLDNERTDDVVNAINLVPIIEGVKVQKYRENNIFMAQGLVMNENFETLLYEGHQVTVASNKHDLFYYEFDVSYQYADVEHKLAHVTLYSSSEMVLGRVKTGFIFLAINSIIKGVALWFIFYWFSNRIILRPLNKLAGSVKKINFTNIGELEKIEVNDKNDEIHDLQISFSRMIDELDKSKLQILDLNENLLKNVQAKTHQIEFEKIKSVRALNIKSDLLATMSYEIRTPMNGIVGMLAMLRTADLDVKSLN
;
A
#
# COMPACT_ATOMS: atom_id res chain seq x y z
N MET A 1 8.21 -9.74 -15.64
CA MET A 1 6.95 -9.27 -15.04
C MET A 1 7.00 -9.61 -13.54
N ILE A 2 7.48 -8.68 -12.72
CA ILE A 2 7.68 -8.92 -11.28
C ILE A 2 6.27 -8.94 -10.65
N ARG A 3 5.77 -10.11 -10.25
CA ARG A 3 4.53 -10.21 -9.47
C ARG A 3 4.76 -9.47 -8.16
N GLU A 4 4.10 -8.33 -7.98
CA GLU A 4 4.12 -7.63 -6.69
C GLU A 4 3.47 -8.55 -5.66
N SER A 5 4.20 -8.83 -4.58
CA SER A 5 3.63 -9.59 -3.47
C SER A 5 2.55 -8.74 -2.80
N ILE A 6 1.49 -9.36 -2.29
CA ILE A 6 0.41 -8.68 -1.54
C ILE A 6 1.00 -7.81 -0.41
N SER A 7 2.09 -8.28 0.21
CA SER A 7 2.85 -7.52 1.21
C SER A 7 3.38 -6.21 0.64
N THR A 8 4.04 -6.23 -0.53
CA THR A 8 4.56 -5.02 -1.18
C THR A 8 3.45 -4.02 -1.51
N GLN A 9 2.28 -4.50 -1.92
CA GLN A 9 1.12 -3.66 -2.24
C GLN A 9 0.54 -3.01 -0.98
N LEU A 10 0.35 -3.77 0.10
CA LEU A 10 -0.11 -3.25 1.40
C LEU A 10 0.87 -2.21 1.95
N PHE A 11 2.18 -2.47 1.87
CA PHE A 11 3.21 -1.54 2.32
C PHE A 11 3.21 -0.23 1.53
N ARG A 12 3.06 -0.31 0.21
CA ARG A 12 2.96 0.90 -0.63
C ARG A 12 1.74 1.73 -0.28
N LEU A 13 0.61 1.09 0.02
CA LEU A 13 -0.61 1.77 0.45
C LEU A 13 -0.40 2.49 1.79
N VAL A 14 0.15 1.80 2.80
CA VAL A 14 0.40 2.39 4.12
C VAL A 14 1.42 3.54 4.02
N PHE A 15 2.50 3.37 3.27
CA PHE A 15 3.49 4.42 3.02
C PHE A 15 2.85 5.64 2.33
N PHE A 16 2.04 5.41 1.30
CA PHE A 16 1.34 6.49 0.60
C PHE A 16 0.39 7.26 1.53
N CYS A 17 -0.41 6.55 2.34
CA CYS A 17 -1.28 7.17 3.34
C CYS A 17 -0.47 8.02 4.34
N TYR A 18 0.66 7.50 4.84
CA TYR A 18 1.53 8.26 5.73
C TYR A 18 2.07 9.52 5.05
N CYS A 19 2.59 9.41 3.82
CA CYS A 19 3.09 10.56 3.08
C CYS A 19 2.01 11.63 2.88
N LEU A 20 0.77 11.22 2.58
CA LEU A 20 -0.36 12.15 2.45
C LEU A 20 -0.65 12.88 3.76
N VAL A 21 -0.64 12.18 4.89
CA VAL A 21 -0.80 12.80 6.21
C VAL A 21 0.37 13.75 6.53
N ALA A 22 1.61 13.36 6.23
CA ALA A 22 2.78 14.20 6.49
C ALA A 22 2.77 15.50 5.66
N ILE A 23 2.38 15.40 4.38
CA ILE A 23 2.26 16.55 3.48
C ILE A 23 1.16 17.49 3.97
N THR A 24 -0.02 16.96 4.32
CA THR A 24 -1.14 17.77 4.79
C THR A 24 -0.80 18.52 6.09
N VAL A 25 -0.19 17.86 7.07
CA VAL A 25 0.27 18.50 8.31
C VAL A 25 1.31 19.59 8.02
N THR A 26 2.28 19.32 7.14
CA THR A 26 3.30 20.31 6.77
C THR A 26 2.69 21.52 6.07
N ALA A 27 1.71 21.30 5.19
CA ALA A 27 0.99 22.37 4.50
C ALA A 27 0.21 23.25 5.50
N ILE A 28 -0.47 22.63 6.47
CA ILE A 28 -1.19 23.36 7.52
C ILE A 28 -0.23 24.24 8.34
N HIS A 29 0.93 23.72 8.74
CA HIS A 29 1.93 24.50 9.45
C HIS A 29 2.43 25.72 8.67
N VAL A 30 2.74 25.56 7.38
CA VAL A 30 3.18 26.66 6.50
C VAL A 30 2.11 27.75 6.39
N ILE A 31 0.84 27.35 6.21
CA ILE A 31 -0.29 28.28 6.11
C ILE A 31 -0.49 29.03 7.44
N GLU A 32 -0.41 28.33 8.57
CA GLU A 32 -0.62 28.95 9.88
C GLU A 32 0.50 29.93 10.24
N GLU A 33 1.76 29.58 9.96
CA GLU A 33 2.91 30.46 10.19
C GLU A 33 2.82 31.74 9.34
N TYR A 34 2.39 31.62 8.07
CA TYR A 34 2.12 32.78 7.22
C TYR A 34 1.01 33.67 7.79
N ARG A 35 -0.13 33.07 8.17
CA ARG A 35 -1.28 33.81 8.71
C ARG A 35 -0.94 34.50 10.02
N GLN A 36 -0.25 33.80 10.92
CA GLN A 36 0.19 34.34 12.20
C GLN A 36 1.14 35.52 12.00
N THR A 37 2.10 35.40 11.08
CA THR A 37 3.05 36.48 10.79
C THR A 37 2.36 37.70 10.17
N LYS A 38 1.41 37.49 9.24
CA LYS A 38 0.60 38.59 8.68
C LYS A 38 -0.19 39.32 9.78
N ASN A 39 -0.80 38.58 10.69
CA ASN A 39 -1.55 39.17 11.82
C ASN A 39 -0.62 39.92 12.79
N SER A 40 0.58 39.41 13.06
CA SER A 40 1.59 40.11 13.85
C SER A 40 2.00 41.44 13.20
N ILE A 41 2.22 41.44 11.88
CA ILE A 41 2.56 42.66 11.13
C ILE A 41 1.40 43.67 11.23
N LEU A 42 0.15 43.25 11.09
CA LEU A 42 -1.01 44.14 11.27
C LEU A 42 -1.06 44.77 12.68
N GLN A 43 -0.73 44.00 13.72
CA GLN A 43 -0.64 44.52 15.09
C GLN A 43 0.54 45.47 15.29
N GLU A 44 1.68 45.22 14.62
CA GLU A 44 2.81 46.15 14.58
C GLU A 44 2.42 47.48 13.91
N LEU A 45 1.67 47.45 12.79
CA LEU A 45 1.15 48.66 12.13
C LEU A 45 0.25 49.48 13.07
N HIS A 46 -0.63 48.83 13.83
CA HIS A 46 -1.42 49.50 14.87
C HIS A 46 -0.54 50.17 15.93
N SER A 47 0.61 49.59 16.27
CA SER A 47 1.52 50.17 17.26
C SER A 47 2.24 51.43 16.72
N TYR A 48 2.47 51.50 15.41
CA TYR A 48 3.03 52.68 14.76
C TYR A 48 2.08 53.88 14.76
N GLN A 49 0.76 53.69 14.81
CA GLN A 49 -0.19 54.79 15.05
C GLN A 49 0.14 55.54 16.34
N VAL A 50 0.45 54.82 17.42
CA VAL A 50 0.76 55.44 18.74
C VAL A 50 2.05 56.25 18.67
N ILE A 51 3.02 55.83 17.86
CA ILE A 51 4.33 56.46 17.71
C ILE A 51 4.24 57.70 16.79
N PHE A 52 3.66 57.53 15.60
CA PHE A 52 3.70 58.55 14.55
C PHE A 52 2.45 59.43 14.50
N GLY A 53 1.31 58.97 15.01
CA GLY A 53 0.05 59.71 15.01
C GLY A 53 0.16 61.10 15.65
N PRO A 54 0.69 61.24 16.88
CA PRO A 54 0.86 62.55 17.52
C PRO A 54 1.82 63.48 16.78
N VAL A 55 2.88 62.90 16.17
CA VAL A 55 3.90 63.65 15.43
C VAL A 55 3.31 64.21 14.13
N LEU A 56 2.56 63.39 13.39
CA LEU A 56 1.80 63.79 12.21
C LEU A 56 0.72 64.81 12.57
N GLY A 57 -0.02 64.61 13.66
CA GLY A 57 -1.06 65.53 14.08
C GLY A 57 -0.51 66.93 14.35
N LYS A 58 0.65 67.02 15.00
CA LYS A 58 1.32 68.30 15.26
C LYS A 58 1.85 68.97 13.99
N SER A 59 2.43 68.23 13.03
CA SER A 59 2.93 68.82 11.79
C SER A 59 1.80 69.29 10.87
N ILE A 60 0.75 68.48 10.74
CA ILE A 60 -0.44 68.81 9.93
C ILE A 60 -1.19 70.02 10.52
N TRP A 61 -1.35 70.09 11.86
CA TRP A 61 -2.00 71.23 12.53
C TRP A 61 -1.28 72.56 12.27
N HIS A 62 0.05 72.55 12.29
CA HIS A 62 0.87 73.74 12.03
C HIS A 62 1.04 74.06 10.55
N LEU A 63 0.42 73.29 9.65
CA LEU A 63 0.53 73.45 8.19
C LEU A 63 1.98 73.40 7.68
N ASP A 64 2.83 72.63 8.38
CA ASP A 64 4.25 72.50 8.06
C ASP A 64 4.46 71.28 7.14
N ASN A 65 4.27 71.52 5.85
CA ASN A 65 4.33 70.47 4.82
C ASN A 65 5.71 69.79 4.75
N GLU A 66 6.80 70.53 4.99
CA GLU A 66 8.16 70.00 4.98
C GLU A 66 8.34 69.01 6.14
N ARG A 67 7.88 69.37 7.35
CA ARG A 67 7.89 68.45 8.49
C ARG A 67 6.94 67.27 8.31
N THR A 68 5.79 67.44 7.67
CA THR A 68 4.89 66.31 7.39
C THR A 68 5.54 65.34 6.41
N ASP A 69 6.22 65.83 5.37
CA ASP A 69 6.95 65.02 4.40
C ASP A 69 8.08 64.23 5.06
N ASP A 70 8.89 64.88 5.91
CA ASP A 70 9.94 64.21 6.70
C ASP A 70 9.39 63.06 7.54
N VAL A 71 8.23 63.24 8.16
CA VAL A 71 7.60 62.20 8.98
C VAL A 71 7.06 61.07 8.12
N VAL A 72 6.40 61.37 6.99
CA VAL A 72 5.91 60.34 6.05
C VAL A 72 7.07 59.52 5.49
N ASN A 73 8.17 60.17 5.12
CA ASN A 73 9.39 59.52 4.68
C ASN A 73 10.01 58.64 5.78
N ALA A 74 10.03 59.12 7.03
CA ALA A 74 10.51 58.34 8.17
C ALA A 74 9.67 57.09 8.43
N ILE A 75 8.35 57.16 8.25
CA ILE A 75 7.46 55.99 8.37
C ILE A 75 7.76 54.98 7.25
N ASN A 76 8.00 55.44 6.02
CA ASN A 76 8.32 54.55 4.89
C ASN A 76 9.71 53.88 5.01
N LEU A 77 10.58 54.34 5.91
CA LEU A 77 11.84 53.67 6.23
C LEU A 77 11.67 52.50 7.22
N VAL A 78 10.49 52.35 7.82
CA VAL A 78 10.19 51.21 8.69
C VAL A 78 10.14 49.94 7.84
N PRO A 79 10.93 48.90 8.16
CA PRO A 79 11.09 47.75 7.26
C PRO A 79 9.78 47.04 6.88
N ILE A 80 8.76 47.03 7.73
CA ILE A 80 7.49 46.35 7.44
C ILE A 80 6.50 47.17 6.62
N ILE A 81 6.77 48.46 6.44
CA ILE A 81 5.89 49.41 5.75
C ILE A 81 6.39 49.53 4.32
N GLU A 82 5.50 49.25 3.38
CA GLU A 82 5.78 49.35 1.95
C GLU A 82 5.26 50.66 1.34
N GLY A 83 4.32 51.30 2.04
CA GLY A 83 3.85 52.64 1.68
C GLY A 83 2.98 53.28 2.75
N VAL A 84 2.86 54.60 2.64
CA VAL A 84 2.10 55.45 3.55
C VAL A 84 1.26 56.39 2.71
N LYS A 85 -0.02 56.52 3.06
CA LYS A 85 -0.93 57.45 2.43
C LYS A 85 -1.57 58.33 3.49
N VAL A 86 -1.53 59.64 3.29
CA VAL A 86 -2.15 60.65 4.15
C VAL A 86 -3.21 61.38 3.33
N GLN A 87 -4.44 61.38 3.82
CA GLN A 87 -5.58 62.07 3.23
C GLN A 87 -6.13 63.06 4.26
N LYS A 88 -6.44 64.30 3.87
CA LYS A 88 -7.03 65.25 4.83
C LYS A 88 -8.44 64.81 5.19
N TYR A 89 -8.87 65.05 6.43
CA TYR A 89 -10.17 64.56 6.94
C TYR A 89 -11.39 65.05 6.14
N ARG A 90 -11.27 66.19 5.43
CA ARG A 90 -12.35 66.79 4.64
C ARG A 90 -12.19 66.62 3.13
N GLU A 91 -11.08 66.02 2.67
CA GLU A 91 -10.76 65.88 1.25
C GLU A 91 -10.41 64.41 0.95
N ASN A 92 -11.03 63.82 -0.07
CA ASN A 92 -10.70 62.45 -0.47
C ASN A 92 -9.36 62.33 -1.21
N ASN A 93 -8.80 63.47 -1.63
CA ASN A 93 -7.54 63.49 -2.36
C ASN A 93 -6.37 63.14 -1.45
N ILE A 94 -5.40 62.42 -2.03
CA ILE A 94 -4.13 62.13 -1.37
C ILE A 94 -3.41 63.46 -1.13
N PHE A 95 -3.22 63.80 0.14
CA PHE A 95 -2.46 64.97 0.54
C PHE A 95 -0.96 64.70 0.43
N MET A 96 -0.53 63.52 0.88
CA MET A 96 0.86 63.09 0.85
C MET A 96 0.91 61.57 0.80
N ALA A 97 1.81 60.99 0.01
CA ALA A 97 2.02 59.55 -0.03
C ALA A 97 3.47 59.24 -0.39
N GLN A 98 3.97 58.12 0.11
CA GLN A 98 5.31 57.61 -0.17
C GLN A 98 5.24 56.08 -0.23
N GLY A 99 5.98 55.46 -1.15
CA GLY A 99 5.98 54.01 -1.35
C GLY A 99 4.77 53.50 -2.13
N LEU A 100 4.44 52.22 -1.96
CA LEU A 100 3.33 51.55 -2.64
C LEU A 100 2.01 51.79 -1.90
N VAL A 101 1.07 52.45 -2.58
CA VAL A 101 -0.26 52.78 -2.04
C VAL A 101 -1.36 52.39 -3.00
N MET A 102 -2.59 52.21 -2.51
CA MET A 102 -3.75 51.94 -3.37
C MET A 102 -4.56 53.23 -3.61
N ASN A 103 -4.91 53.46 -4.88
CA ASN A 103 -5.87 54.49 -5.28
C ASN A 103 -7.32 54.01 -5.08
N GLU A 104 -8.30 54.88 -5.35
CA GLU A 104 -9.73 54.55 -5.23
C GLU A 104 -10.20 53.43 -6.18
N ASN A 105 -9.49 53.21 -7.27
CA ASN A 105 -9.76 52.14 -8.25
C ASN A 105 -9.09 50.81 -7.87
N PHE A 106 -8.49 50.70 -6.68
CA PHE A 106 -7.70 49.56 -6.22
C PHE A 106 -6.48 49.24 -7.10
N GLU A 107 -5.98 50.24 -7.83
CA GLU A 107 -4.70 50.16 -8.53
C GLU A 107 -3.58 50.51 -7.56
N THR A 108 -2.50 49.73 -7.61
CA THR A 108 -1.30 50.00 -6.83
C THR A 108 -0.48 51.08 -7.54
N LEU A 109 -0.20 52.16 -6.83
CA LEU A 109 0.62 53.27 -7.28
C LEU A 109 1.90 53.31 -6.46
N LEU A 110 3.04 53.55 -7.11
CA LEU A 110 4.31 53.81 -6.47
C LEU A 110 4.55 55.33 -6.43
N TYR A 111 4.65 55.87 -5.21
CA TYR A 111 5.01 57.25 -4.94
C TYR A 111 6.49 57.31 -4.51
N GLU A 112 7.33 57.89 -5.37
CA GLU A 112 8.73 58.19 -5.07
C GLU A 112 8.93 59.71 -5.13
N GLY A 113 8.73 60.37 -4.00
CA GLY A 113 8.70 61.83 -3.94
C GLY A 113 7.54 62.38 -4.78
N HIS A 114 7.83 63.14 -5.82
CA HIS A 114 6.81 63.76 -6.69
C HIS A 114 6.40 62.89 -7.88
N GLN A 115 7.08 61.76 -8.12
CA GLN A 115 6.75 60.88 -9.24
C GLN A 115 5.74 59.82 -8.80
N VAL A 116 4.68 59.68 -9.58
CA VAL A 116 3.65 58.65 -9.40
C VAL A 116 3.66 57.74 -10.59
N THR A 117 3.89 56.45 -10.36
CA THR A 117 3.86 55.42 -11.41
C THR A 117 2.85 54.33 -11.05
N VAL A 118 2.16 53.79 -12.04
CA VAL A 118 1.28 52.63 -11.83
C VAL A 118 2.17 51.40 -11.70
N ALA A 119 2.08 50.70 -10.58
CA ALA A 119 2.86 49.49 -10.38
C ALA A 119 2.34 48.40 -11.33
N SER A 120 3.21 47.95 -12.24
CA SER A 120 2.84 46.98 -13.29
C SER A 120 2.48 45.60 -12.72
N ASN A 121 2.97 45.27 -11.51
CA ASN A 121 2.64 44.03 -10.82
C ASN A 121 1.57 44.30 -9.78
N LYS A 122 0.57 43.40 -9.74
CA LYS A 122 -0.43 43.40 -8.67
C LYS A 122 0.24 42.96 -7.37
N HIS A 123 0.59 43.92 -6.53
CA HIS A 123 1.10 43.66 -5.19
C HIS A 123 -0.09 43.33 -4.29
N ASP A 124 -0.02 42.21 -3.59
CA ASP A 124 -1.02 41.85 -2.59
C ASP A 124 -0.77 42.66 -1.32
N LEU A 125 -1.23 43.91 -1.37
CA LEU A 125 -1.14 44.88 -0.29
C LEU A 125 -2.27 44.64 0.72
N PHE A 126 -1.92 44.72 1.99
CA PHE A 126 -2.85 44.85 3.09
C PHE A 126 -2.50 46.12 3.88
N TYR A 127 -3.47 46.64 4.62
CA TYR A 127 -3.32 47.95 5.22
C TYR A 127 -3.95 48.04 6.61
N TYR A 128 -3.48 49.03 7.35
CA TYR A 128 -4.07 49.50 8.59
C TYR A 128 -4.34 51.00 8.45
N GLU A 129 -5.55 51.43 8.82
CA GLU A 129 -5.99 52.81 8.68
C GLU A 129 -6.38 53.39 10.03
N PHE A 130 -6.00 54.64 10.27
CA PHE A 130 -6.34 55.35 11.50
C PHE A 130 -6.50 56.86 11.29
N ASP A 131 -7.27 57.47 12.19
CA ASP A 131 -7.47 58.92 12.24
C ASP A 131 -6.31 59.58 13.01
N VAL A 132 -5.78 60.66 12.45
CA VAL A 132 -4.86 61.57 13.12
C VAL A 132 -5.64 62.77 13.64
N SER A 133 -5.57 63.00 14.94
CA SER A 133 -6.18 64.13 15.62
C SER A 133 -5.16 64.95 16.40
N TYR A 134 -5.50 66.21 16.69
CA TYR A 134 -4.72 67.11 17.52
C TYR A 134 -5.63 67.78 18.55
N GLN A 135 -5.21 67.79 19.81
CA GLN A 135 -5.94 68.47 20.89
C GLN A 135 -5.45 69.91 21.02
N TYR A 136 -6.38 70.86 20.86
CA TYR A 136 -6.14 72.28 21.06
C TYR A 136 -7.28 72.86 21.89
N ALA A 137 -6.94 73.56 22.99
CA ALA A 137 -7.92 74.17 23.89
C ALA A 137 -9.02 73.18 24.37
N ASP A 138 -8.62 71.98 24.78
CA ASP A 138 -9.51 70.88 25.22
C ASP A 138 -10.52 70.37 24.17
N VAL A 139 -10.35 70.74 22.90
CA VAL A 139 -11.13 70.22 21.77
C VAL A 139 -10.25 69.36 20.87
N GLU A 140 -10.73 68.16 20.57
CA GLU A 140 -10.08 67.25 19.62
C GLU A 140 -10.48 67.61 18.18
N HIS A 141 -9.48 67.94 17.36
CA HIS A 141 -9.67 68.21 15.94
C HIS A 141 -9.11 67.04 15.13
N LYS A 142 -9.98 66.36 14.37
CA LYS A 142 -9.57 65.36 13.38
C LYS A 142 -8.99 66.05 12.14
N LEU A 143 -7.78 65.68 11.75
CA LEU A 143 -7.01 66.39 10.73
C LEU A 143 -6.83 65.56 9.46
N ALA A 144 -6.55 64.26 9.59
CA ALA A 144 -6.25 63.39 8.47
C ALA A 144 -6.61 61.93 8.74
N HIS A 145 -6.79 61.17 7.68
CA HIS A 145 -6.77 59.71 7.65
C HIS A 145 -5.41 59.25 7.15
N VAL A 146 -4.77 58.34 7.89
CA VAL A 146 -3.48 57.77 7.53
C VAL A 146 -3.66 56.27 7.28
N THR A 147 -3.24 55.82 6.11
CA THR A 147 -3.21 54.41 5.74
C THR A 147 -1.76 53.95 5.66
N LEU A 148 -1.41 52.94 6.45
CA LEU A 148 -0.13 52.24 6.37
C LEU A 148 -0.31 50.97 5.55
N TYR A 149 0.49 50.80 4.51
CA TYR A 149 0.48 49.64 3.63
C TYR A 149 1.66 48.72 3.93
N SER A 150 1.39 47.42 3.86
CA SER A 150 2.38 46.36 3.90
C SER A 150 1.97 45.29 2.88
N SER A 151 2.89 44.40 2.52
CA SER A 151 2.65 43.43 1.46
C SER A 151 2.87 42.00 1.90
N SER A 152 2.27 41.08 1.15
CA SER A 152 2.56 39.66 1.25
C SER A 152 4.05 39.34 1.05
N GLU A 153 4.81 40.15 0.31
CA GLU A 153 6.27 40.00 0.18
C GLU A 153 7.00 40.29 1.50
N MET A 154 6.55 41.29 2.26
CA MET A 154 7.07 41.56 3.60
C MET A 154 6.82 40.40 4.57
N VAL A 155 5.64 39.78 4.48
CA VAL A 155 5.32 38.56 5.27
C VAL A 155 6.26 37.42 4.87
N LEU A 156 6.40 37.16 3.56
CA LEU A 156 7.27 36.10 3.02
C LEU A 156 8.73 36.30 3.39
N GLY A 157 9.22 37.54 3.36
CA GLY A 157 10.58 37.89 3.78
C GLY A 157 10.86 37.52 5.24
N ARG A 158 9.88 37.72 6.13
CA ARG A 158 9.99 37.42 7.56
C ARG A 158 9.92 35.92 7.86
N VAL A 159 9.07 35.16 7.15
CA VAL A 159 8.95 33.69 7.34
C VAL A 159 9.95 32.88 6.54
N LYS A 160 10.70 33.48 5.60
CA LYS A 160 11.62 32.78 4.69
C LYS A 160 12.55 31.80 5.41
N THR A 161 13.19 32.25 6.49
CA THR A 161 14.09 31.41 7.28
C THR A 161 13.34 30.26 7.97
N GLY A 162 12.15 30.55 8.54
CA GLY A 162 11.28 29.54 9.16
C GLY A 162 10.87 28.46 8.16
N PHE A 163 10.46 28.85 6.96
CA PHE A 163 10.09 27.93 5.89
C PHE A 163 11.25 27.06 5.42
N ILE A 164 12.49 27.59 5.38
CA ILE A 164 13.69 26.78 5.09
C ILE A 164 13.88 25.71 6.17
N PHE A 165 13.73 26.05 7.45
CA PHE A 165 13.79 25.06 8.54
C PHE A 165 12.67 24.02 8.44
N LEU A 166 11.44 24.42 8.11
CA LEU A 166 10.33 23.50 7.89
C LEU A 166 10.60 22.54 6.73
N ALA A 167 11.15 23.05 5.62
CA ALA A 167 11.50 22.24 4.45
C ALA A 167 12.56 21.19 4.79
N ILE A 168 13.64 21.59 5.47
CA ILE A 168 14.71 20.69 5.92
C ILE A 168 14.13 19.59 6.83
N ASN A 169 13.33 19.98 7.81
CA ASN A 169 12.69 19.02 8.72
C ASN A 169 11.78 18.02 7.99
N SER A 170 11.01 18.49 7.00
CA SER A 170 10.14 17.63 6.19
C SER A 170 10.96 16.62 5.38
N ILE A 171 12.07 17.04 4.78
CA ILE A 171 12.99 16.16 4.04
C ILE A 171 13.59 15.10 4.96
N ILE A 172 14.12 15.49 6.13
CA ILE A 172 14.70 14.56 7.10
C ILE A 172 13.68 13.49 7.52
N LYS A 173 12.44 13.91 7.82
CA LYS A 173 11.35 12.99 8.17
C LYS A 173 11.01 12.05 7.01
N GLY A 174 10.96 12.55 5.78
CA GLY A 174 10.74 11.74 4.58
C GLY A 174 11.82 10.67 4.38
N VAL A 175 13.09 11.05 4.51
CA VAL A 175 14.22 10.12 4.38
C VAL A 175 14.24 9.08 5.51
N ALA A 176 14.04 9.51 6.77
CA ALA A 176 13.99 8.62 7.92
C ALA A 176 12.85 7.60 7.77
N LEU A 177 11.67 8.05 7.37
CA LEU A 177 10.53 7.18 7.10
C LEU A 177 10.86 6.16 6.01
N TRP A 178 11.39 6.61 4.87
CA TRP A 178 11.75 5.73 3.76
C TRP A 178 12.75 4.65 4.20
N PHE A 179 13.75 5.04 5.00
CA PHE A 179 14.72 4.11 5.55
C PHE A 179 14.08 3.10 6.51
N ILE A 180 13.23 3.55 7.44
CA ILE A 180 12.48 2.67 8.36
C ILE A 180 11.64 1.67 7.59
N PHE A 181 10.89 2.12 6.58
CA PHE A 181 10.07 1.26 5.74
C PHE A 181 10.90 0.25 4.96
N TYR A 182 12.02 0.67 4.37
CA TYR A 182 12.92 -0.22 3.65
C TYR A 182 13.51 -1.30 4.57
N TRP A 183 13.99 -0.88 5.74
CA TRP A 183 14.55 -1.79 6.76
C TRP A 183 13.50 -2.78 7.26
N PHE A 184 12.30 -2.28 7.63
CA PHE A 184 11.19 -3.08 8.14
C PHE A 184 10.69 -4.08 7.10
N SER A 185 10.40 -3.60 5.88
CA SER A 185 9.94 -4.45 4.78
C SER A 185 10.95 -5.56 4.49
N ASN A 186 12.21 -5.21 4.22
CA ASN A 186 13.20 -6.20 3.79
C ASN A 186 13.55 -7.18 4.91
N ARG A 187 13.74 -6.72 6.15
CA ARG A 187 14.26 -7.57 7.23
C ARG A 187 13.18 -8.34 7.99
N ILE A 188 12.03 -7.73 8.25
CA ILE A 188 11.03 -8.27 9.19
C ILE A 188 9.96 -9.09 8.45
N ILE A 189 9.54 -8.68 7.26
CA ILE A 189 8.40 -9.33 6.58
C ILE A 189 8.84 -10.05 5.29
N LEU A 190 9.49 -9.35 4.37
CA LEU A 190 9.74 -9.88 3.03
C LEU A 190 10.71 -11.07 3.03
N ARG A 191 11.80 -10.99 3.82
CA ARG A 191 12.78 -12.08 3.92
C ARG A 191 12.19 -13.37 4.49
N PRO A 192 11.56 -13.40 5.67
CA PRO A 192 11.01 -14.65 6.22
C PRO A 192 9.85 -15.20 5.37
N LEU A 193 9.00 -14.34 4.81
CA LEU A 193 7.92 -14.78 3.92
C LEU A 193 8.46 -15.40 2.62
N ASN A 194 9.49 -14.80 2.00
CA ASN A 194 10.14 -15.36 0.82
C ASN A 194 10.86 -16.68 1.11
N LYS A 195 11.47 -16.82 2.29
CA LYS A 195 12.04 -18.10 2.74
C LYS A 195 10.95 -19.17 2.85
N LEU A 196 9.85 -18.87 3.55
CA LEU A 196 8.74 -19.80 3.73
C LEU A 196 8.10 -20.18 2.40
N ALA A 197 7.77 -19.20 1.54
CA ALA A 197 7.22 -19.45 0.21
C ALA A 197 8.18 -20.26 -0.68
N GLY A 198 9.49 -20.00 -0.57
CA GLY A 198 10.53 -20.77 -1.24
C GLY A 198 10.58 -22.22 -0.79
N SER A 199 10.49 -22.48 0.52
CA SER A 199 10.42 -23.82 1.09
C SER A 199 9.17 -24.56 0.62
N VAL A 200 7.99 -23.91 0.67
CA VAL A 200 6.72 -24.47 0.18
C VAL A 200 6.84 -24.90 -1.28
N LYS A 201 7.41 -24.03 -2.13
CA LYS A 201 7.53 -24.29 -3.58
C LYS A 201 8.44 -25.48 -3.90
N LYS A 202 9.36 -25.84 -3.01
CA LYS A 202 10.27 -26.98 -3.19
C LYS A 202 9.66 -28.31 -2.75
N ILE A 203 8.55 -28.30 -2.01
CA ILE A 203 7.89 -29.53 -1.54
C ILE A 203 7.24 -30.26 -2.72
N ASN A 204 7.61 -31.52 -2.88
CA ASN A 204 7.05 -32.48 -3.83
C ASN A 204 6.92 -33.85 -3.16
N PHE A 205 6.00 -34.69 -3.62
CA PHE A 205 5.73 -36.00 -3.01
C PHE A 205 6.98 -36.88 -2.83
N THR A 206 7.98 -36.73 -3.68
CA THR A 206 9.26 -37.46 -3.61
C THR A 206 10.16 -37.01 -2.46
N ASN A 207 10.15 -35.72 -2.08
CA ASN A 207 11.12 -35.13 -1.14
C ASN A 207 10.53 -34.69 0.21
N ILE A 208 9.24 -34.95 0.49
CA ILE A 208 8.56 -34.52 1.73
C ILE A 208 9.34 -34.89 3.02
N GLY A 209 10.02 -36.04 3.05
CA GLY A 209 10.83 -36.50 4.20
C GLY A 209 12.31 -36.14 4.16
N GLU A 210 12.80 -35.52 3.07
CA GLU A 210 14.21 -35.13 2.88
C GLU A 210 14.44 -33.63 3.06
N LEU A 211 13.37 -32.85 3.20
CA LEU A 211 13.48 -31.42 3.40
C LEU A 211 13.97 -31.11 4.81
N GLU A 212 14.97 -30.24 4.91
CA GLU A 212 15.32 -29.59 6.16
C GLU A 212 14.04 -29.00 6.77
N LYS A 213 13.73 -29.42 8.00
CA LYS A 213 12.62 -28.83 8.77
C LYS A 213 12.80 -27.33 8.72
N ILE A 214 11.72 -26.62 8.38
CA ILE A 214 11.75 -25.17 8.29
C ILE A 214 12.24 -24.66 9.64
N GLU A 215 13.43 -24.04 9.66
CA GLU A 215 13.96 -23.43 10.88
C GLU A 215 12.94 -22.43 11.39
N VAL A 216 12.31 -22.78 12.50
CA VAL A 216 11.37 -21.93 13.19
C VAL A 216 12.19 -20.87 13.89
N ASN A 217 12.07 -19.63 13.45
CA ASN A 217 12.76 -18.52 14.10
C ASN A 217 12.10 -18.28 15.48
N ASP A 218 12.90 -17.99 16.50
CA ASP A 218 12.47 -17.89 17.92
C ASP A 218 11.71 -16.59 18.24
N LYS A 219 11.00 -16.03 17.25
CA LYS A 219 10.21 -14.81 17.40
C LYS A 219 8.74 -15.18 17.51
N ASN A 220 8.07 -14.75 18.57
CA ASN A 220 6.62 -14.93 18.73
C ASN A 220 5.86 -13.88 17.88
N ASP A 221 5.81 -14.08 16.57
CA ASP A 221 5.01 -13.27 15.64
C ASP A 221 4.08 -14.17 14.79
N GLU A 222 3.14 -13.57 14.04
CA GLU A 222 2.19 -14.31 13.20
C GLU A 222 2.90 -15.13 12.11
N ILE A 223 4.13 -14.77 11.74
CA ILE A 223 4.93 -15.53 10.78
C ILE A 223 5.45 -16.81 11.43
N HIS A 224 5.80 -16.79 12.71
CA HIS A 224 6.16 -17.97 13.48
C HIS A 224 4.99 -18.94 13.64
N ASP A 225 3.79 -18.44 13.96
CA ASP A 225 2.57 -19.28 14.02
C ASP A 225 2.32 -19.97 12.67
N LEU A 226 2.54 -19.26 11.57
CA LEU A 226 2.45 -19.81 10.22
C LEU A 226 3.54 -20.85 9.94
N GLN A 227 4.79 -20.61 10.38
CA GLN A 227 5.90 -21.57 10.27
C GLN A 227 5.58 -22.88 11.00
N ILE A 228 5.09 -22.79 12.25
CA ILE A 228 4.71 -23.96 13.05
C ILE A 228 3.57 -24.73 12.38
N SER A 229 2.50 -24.03 12.00
CA SER A 229 1.33 -24.66 11.39
C SER A 229 1.70 -25.38 10.10
N PHE A 230 2.56 -24.75 9.29
CA PHE A 230 3.03 -25.33 8.04
C PHE A 230 3.98 -26.52 8.27
N SER A 231 4.88 -26.44 9.24
CA SER A 231 5.74 -27.57 9.62
C SER A 231 4.92 -28.78 10.09
N ARG A 232 3.86 -28.54 10.87
CA ARG A 232 2.93 -29.61 11.30
C ARG A 232 2.24 -30.27 10.11
N MET A 233 1.80 -29.49 9.14
CA MET A 233 1.18 -30.01 7.92
C MET A 233 2.16 -30.87 7.09
N ILE A 234 3.44 -30.48 6.99
CA ILE A 234 4.46 -31.30 6.32
C ILE A 234 4.64 -32.64 7.04
N ASP A 235 4.75 -32.63 8.38
CA ASP A 235 4.89 -33.85 9.17
C ASP A 235 3.69 -34.80 9.00
N GLU A 236 2.47 -34.25 8.90
CA GLU A 236 1.26 -35.04 8.64
C GLU A 236 1.22 -35.62 7.22
N LEU A 237 1.65 -34.85 6.22
CA LEU A 237 1.76 -35.32 4.84
C LEU A 237 2.80 -36.45 4.70
N ASP A 238 3.94 -36.35 5.39
CA ASP A 238 4.96 -37.40 5.38
C ASP A 238 4.42 -38.70 5.98
N LYS A 239 3.75 -38.61 7.12
CA LYS A 239 3.09 -39.75 7.76
C LYS A 239 2.03 -40.39 6.86
N SER A 240 1.20 -39.58 6.21
CA SER A 240 0.17 -40.07 5.28
C SER A 240 0.79 -40.79 4.07
N LYS A 241 1.88 -40.24 3.51
CA LYS A 241 2.64 -40.89 2.45
C LYS A 241 3.17 -42.26 2.88
N LEU A 242 3.79 -42.37 4.06
CA LEU A 242 4.31 -43.64 4.58
C LEU A 242 3.21 -44.68 4.77
N GLN A 243 2.03 -44.27 5.27
CA GLN A 243 0.87 -45.15 5.39
C GLN A 243 0.37 -45.67 4.03
N ILE A 244 0.34 -44.81 3.00
CA ILE A 244 -0.05 -45.22 1.65
C ILE A 244 0.94 -46.25 1.08
N LEU A 245 2.24 -46.03 1.27
CA LEU A 245 3.27 -46.95 0.79
C LEU A 245 3.16 -48.32 1.47
N ASP A 246 3.00 -48.35 2.79
CA ASP A 246 2.80 -49.60 3.55
C ASP A 246 1.52 -50.33 3.11
N LEU A 247 0.40 -49.61 2.96
CA LEU A 247 -0.85 -50.20 2.48
C LEU A 247 -0.70 -50.79 1.08
N ASN A 248 0.01 -50.10 0.19
CA ASN A 248 0.23 -50.55 -1.18
C ASN A 248 1.13 -51.81 -1.21
N GLU A 249 2.18 -51.87 -0.38
CA GLU A 249 3.01 -53.07 -0.24
C GLU A 249 2.20 -54.26 0.29
N ASN A 250 1.36 -54.03 1.31
CA ASN A 250 0.49 -55.05 1.87
C ASN A 250 -0.56 -55.53 0.85
N LEU A 251 -1.15 -54.62 0.07
CA LEU A 251 -2.07 -54.97 -1.02
C LEU A 251 -1.37 -55.80 -2.10
N LEU A 252 -0.16 -55.42 -2.52
CA LEU A 252 0.62 -56.19 -3.50
C LEU A 252 0.91 -57.62 -3.01
N LYS A 253 1.33 -57.78 -1.75
CA LYS A 253 1.53 -59.10 -1.13
C LYS A 253 0.25 -59.92 -1.12
N ASN A 254 -0.87 -59.31 -0.73
CA ASN A 254 -2.17 -59.97 -0.69
C ASN A 254 -2.65 -60.39 -2.09
N VAL A 255 -2.46 -59.53 -3.10
CA VAL A 255 -2.81 -59.84 -4.49
C VAL A 255 -1.95 -60.97 -5.02
N GLN A 256 -0.64 -60.97 -4.78
CA GLN A 256 0.25 -62.07 -5.17
C GLN A 256 -0.17 -63.39 -4.49
N ALA A 257 -0.40 -63.38 -3.18
CA ALA A 257 -0.83 -64.55 -2.45
C ALA A 257 -2.15 -65.12 -2.98
N LYS A 258 -3.15 -64.26 -3.23
CA LYS A 258 -4.43 -64.67 -3.82
C LYS A 258 -4.26 -65.19 -5.25
N THR A 259 -3.39 -64.58 -6.05
CA THR A 259 -3.14 -65.01 -7.43
C THR A 259 -2.52 -66.41 -7.45
N HIS A 260 -1.51 -66.65 -6.60
CA HIS A 260 -0.93 -67.98 -6.44
C HIS A 260 -1.94 -69.03 -5.97
N GLN A 261 -2.83 -68.66 -5.03
CA GLN A 261 -3.88 -69.56 -4.57
C GLN A 261 -4.85 -69.91 -5.70
N ILE A 262 -5.30 -68.92 -6.47
CA ILE A 262 -6.19 -69.11 -7.62
C ILE A 262 -5.53 -69.99 -8.68
N GLU A 263 -4.25 -69.76 -9.00
CA GLU A 263 -3.50 -70.61 -9.93
C GLU A 263 -3.40 -72.05 -9.44
N PHE A 264 -3.09 -72.25 -8.15
CA PHE A 264 -3.03 -73.58 -7.56
C PHE A 264 -4.39 -74.30 -7.63
N GLU A 265 -5.48 -73.63 -7.27
CA GLU A 265 -6.84 -74.17 -7.36
C GLU A 265 -7.25 -74.45 -8.82
N LYS A 266 -6.84 -73.60 -9.76
CA LYS A 266 -7.04 -73.81 -11.20
C LYS A 266 -6.29 -75.06 -11.68
N ILE A 267 -5.01 -75.22 -11.34
CA ILE A 267 -4.21 -76.40 -11.71
C ILE A 267 -4.86 -77.67 -11.14
N LYS A 268 -5.30 -77.63 -9.87
CA LYS A 268 -6.00 -78.75 -9.24
C LYS A 268 -7.29 -79.10 -9.97
N SER A 269 -8.09 -78.10 -10.34
CA SER A 269 -9.33 -78.27 -11.10
C SER A 269 -9.08 -78.84 -12.51
N VAL A 270 -8.07 -78.32 -13.22
CA VAL A 270 -7.67 -78.83 -14.55
C VAL A 270 -7.21 -80.29 -14.46
N ARG A 271 -6.39 -80.62 -13.46
CA ARG A 271 -5.97 -82.01 -13.22
C ARG A 271 -7.17 -82.92 -12.94
N ALA A 272 -8.13 -82.48 -12.12
CA ALA A 272 -9.35 -83.23 -11.85
C ALA A 272 -10.22 -83.42 -13.11
N LEU A 273 -10.32 -82.41 -13.97
CA LEU A 273 -11.01 -82.50 -15.27
C LEU A 273 -10.33 -83.49 -16.20
N ASN A 274 -8.99 -83.45 -16.31
CA ASN A 274 -8.23 -84.39 -17.12
C ASN A 274 -8.42 -85.83 -16.63
N ILE A 275 -8.30 -86.09 -15.32
CA ILE A 275 -8.57 -87.42 -14.75
C ILE A 275 -9.99 -87.88 -15.07
N LYS A 276 -10.99 -87.00 -14.94
CA LYS A 276 -12.38 -87.34 -15.34
C LYS A 276 -12.49 -87.66 -16.82
N SER A 277 -11.85 -86.89 -17.69
CA SER A 277 -11.83 -87.12 -19.14
C SER A 277 -11.18 -88.47 -19.48
N ASP A 278 -10.02 -88.76 -18.90
CA ASP A 278 -9.30 -90.02 -19.11
C ASP A 278 -10.10 -91.22 -18.59
N LEU A 279 -10.75 -91.09 -17.44
CA LEU A 279 -11.66 -92.10 -16.90
C LEU A 279 -12.84 -92.33 -17.85
N LEU A 280 -13.50 -91.28 -18.33
CA LEU A 280 -14.61 -91.40 -19.28
C LEU A 280 -14.18 -92.04 -20.60
N ALA A 281 -12.99 -91.70 -21.11
CA ALA A 281 -12.42 -92.32 -22.31
C ALA A 281 -12.11 -93.81 -22.08
N THR A 282 -11.52 -94.15 -20.93
CA THR A 282 -11.24 -95.54 -20.53
C THR A 282 -12.53 -96.35 -20.39
N MET A 283 -13.51 -95.82 -19.65
CA MET A 283 -14.84 -96.43 -19.49
C MET A 283 -15.54 -96.60 -20.84
N SER A 284 -15.44 -95.61 -21.75
CA SER A 284 -15.98 -95.72 -23.10
C SER A 284 -15.34 -96.86 -23.89
N TYR A 285 -14.02 -97.02 -23.76
CA TYR A 285 -13.27 -98.10 -24.41
C TYR A 285 -13.63 -99.48 -23.84
N GLU A 286 -13.76 -99.58 -22.52
CA GLU A 286 -14.15 -100.80 -21.82
C GLU A 286 -15.62 -101.19 -22.01
N ILE A 287 -16.51 -100.24 -22.35
CA ILE A 287 -17.90 -100.55 -22.72
C ILE A 287 -18.00 -100.90 -24.21
N ARG A 288 -17.25 -100.22 -25.08
CA ARG A 288 -17.26 -100.48 -26.53
C ARG A 288 -16.80 -101.89 -26.87
N THR A 289 -15.80 -102.40 -26.14
CA THR A 289 -15.23 -103.75 -26.36
C THR A 289 -16.26 -104.88 -26.18
N PRO A 290 -16.97 -105.00 -25.04
CA PRO A 290 -18.03 -105.99 -24.88
C PRO A 290 -19.23 -105.68 -25.78
N MET A 291 -19.59 -104.41 -26.03
CA MET A 291 -20.64 -104.08 -27.00
C MET A 291 -20.33 -104.63 -28.39
N ASN A 292 -19.10 -104.45 -28.89
CA ASN A 292 -18.69 -104.99 -30.18
C ASN A 292 -18.71 -106.52 -30.18
N GLY A 293 -18.40 -107.16 -29.05
CA GLY A 293 -18.56 -108.60 -28.85
C GLY A 293 -20.02 -109.06 -28.92
N ILE A 294 -20.94 -108.34 -28.27
CA ILE A 294 -22.39 -108.64 -28.30
C ILE A 294 -22.96 -108.38 -29.69
N VAL A 295 -22.60 -107.27 -30.35
CA VAL A 295 -23.00 -106.99 -31.74
C VAL A 295 -22.43 -108.04 -32.68
N GLY A 296 -21.20 -108.49 -32.47
CA GLY A 296 -20.59 -109.61 -33.21
C GLY A 296 -21.36 -110.92 -33.01
N MET A 297 -21.73 -111.27 -31.77
CA MET A 297 -22.56 -112.45 -31.48
C MET A 297 -23.98 -112.32 -32.07
N LEU A 298 -24.59 -111.14 -32.02
CA LEU A 298 -25.89 -110.87 -32.66
C LEU A 298 -25.79 -110.96 -34.19
N ALA A 299 -24.69 -110.49 -34.78
CA ALA A 299 -24.41 -110.65 -36.19
C ALA A 299 -24.21 -112.12 -36.56
N MET A 300 -23.51 -112.91 -35.73
CA MET A 300 -23.36 -114.36 -35.90
C MET A 300 -24.67 -115.11 -35.71
N LEU A 301 -25.55 -114.70 -34.80
CA LEU A 301 -26.91 -115.24 -34.68
C LEU A 301 -27.80 -114.89 -35.88
N ARG A 302 -27.50 -113.78 -36.56
CA ARG A 302 -28.21 -113.33 -37.77
C ARG A 302 -27.67 -113.98 -39.05
N THR A 303 -26.40 -114.39 -39.08
CA THR A 303 -25.78 -115.13 -40.20
C THR A 303 -25.73 -116.63 -40.01
N ALA A 304 -25.90 -117.14 -38.79
CA ALA A 304 -26.17 -118.54 -38.50
C ALA A 304 -27.60 -118.86 -38.94
N ASP A 305 -27.71 -119.12 -40.23
CA ASP A 305 -28.73 -119.97 -40.81
C ASP A 305 -28.84 -121.25 -39.95
N LEU A 306 -29.97 -121.40 -39.26
CA LEU A 306 -30.34 -122.64 -38.58
C LEU A 306 -30.67 -123.67 -39.67
N ASP A 307 -29.65 -124.25 -40.29
CA ASP A 307 -29.83 -125.30 -41.30
C ASP A 307 -30.10 -126.64 -40.61
N VAL A 308 -31.35 -126.80 -40.21
CA VAL A 308 -31.96 -128.09 -39.85
C VAL A 308 -32.41 -128.77 -41.13
N LYS A 309 -31.57 -129.67 -41.69
CA LYS A 309 -31.95 -130.83 -42.54
C LYS A 309 -30.68 -131.54 -43.01
N SER A 310 -30.38 -132.76 -42.57
CA SER A 310 -30.93 -134.03 -43.07
C SER A 310 -29.80 -135.06 -42.92
N LEU A 311 -29.94 -136.38 -42.76
CA LEU A 311 -31.02 -137.35 -42.66
C LEU A 311 -30.33 -138.65 -42.15
N ASN A 312 -31.14 -139.56 -41.62
CA ASN A 312 -30.93 -141.02 -41.45
C ASN A 312 -29.68 -141.66 -42.06
#